data_AF-A0A7Z9PTT6-F1
#
_entry.id   AF-A0A7Z9PTT6-F1
#
_cell.length_a   1.000
_cell.length_b   1.000
_cell.length_c   1.000
_cell.angle_alpha   90.00
_cell.angle_beta   90.00
_cell.angle_gamma   90.00
#
_symmetry.space_group_name_H-M   'P 1'
#
loop_
_entity.id
_entity.type
_entity.pdbx_description
1 polymer ?
#
loop_
_entity_poly.entity_id
_entity_poly.type
_entity_poly.pdbx_seq_one_letter_code
_entity_poly.pdbx_strand_id
1 'polypeptide(L)'
;MEEERAVILMAKQPEEKAFRLVKELSGIVLTHGESPGLWDITYGTLGFDGPGWVKVSSGSALWRGTIDLQGVTAGERTLFFASNLLQRPLPYATSLDPQLSGGLEIRDQIVVSDVPLERATSTTVPWSQTAGFNDTEDDFSQVKLGQGFIVASNANVPQSLPIIDSYSFGSGDPTATSKLYLYRWVEVTVGLAGPGEIVGIPALRYVATGLSTEEPDMIWMNRLRKSFENYQRA
;
A
#
# COMPACT_ATOMS: atom_id res chain seq x y z
N MET A 1 63.88 -7.19 24.91
CA MET A 1 62.94 -6.05 24.92
C MET A 1 62.23 -6.13 23.59
N GLU A 2 61.18 -6.92 23.53
CA GLU A 2 60.45 -7.25 22.30
C GLU A 2 59.09 -6.56 22.44
N GLU A 3 58.92 -5.44 21.74
CA GLU A 3 57.68 -4.67 21.72
C GLU A 3 56.65 -5.42 20.87
N GLU A 4 55.76 -6.13 21.53
CA GLU A 4 54.58 -6.74 20.95
C GLU A 4 53.59 -5.63 20.55
N ARG A 5 53.68 -5.16 19.29
CA ARG A 5 52.72 -4.22 18.73
C ARG A 5 51.41 -4.94 18.44
N ALA A 6 50.44 -4.77 19.34
CA ALA A 6 49.05 -5.16 19.12
C ALA A 6 48.48 -4.41 17.90
N VAL A 7 48.32 -5.12 16.79
CA VAL A 7 47.56 -4.63 15.62
C VAL A 7 46.08 -4.73 15.97
N ILE A 8 45.50 -3.61 16.40
CA ILE A 8 44.05 -3.46 16.51
C ILE A 8 43.51 -3.46 15.08
N LEU A 9 42.96 -4.60 14.65
CA LEU A 9 42.13 -4.70 13.45
C LEU A 9 40.89 -3.82 13.67
N MET A 10 40.94 -2.58 13.18
CA MET A 10 39.74 -1.76 13.03
C MET A 10 38.85 -2.44 11.99
N ALA A 11 37.78 -3.08 12.45
CA ALA A 11 36.73 -3.58 11.57
C ALA A 11 36.26 -2.42 10.70
N LYS A 12 36.29 -2.61 9.37
CA LYS A 12 35.80 -1.64 8.40
C LYS A 12 34.34 -1.34 8.74
N GLN A 13 34.01 -0.10 9.03
CA GLN A 13 32.62 0.29 9.27
C GLN A 13 31.80 0.02 7.99
N PRO A 14 30.61 -0.58 8.11
CA PRO A 14 29.77 -0.89 6.96
C PRO A 14 29.38 0.39 6.23
N GLU A 15 29.39 0.35 4.90
CA GLU A 15 29.08 1.51 4.06
C GLU A 15 27.57 1.74 4.01
N GLU A 16 27.11 2.85 4.60
CA GLU A 16 25.71 3.28 4.54
C GLU A 16 25.44 4.10 3.27
N LYS A 17 24.38 3.76 2.54
CA LYS A 17 23.88 4.53 1.39
C LYS A 17 22.44 4.93 1.58
N ALA A 18 22.17 6.23 1.51
CA ALA A 18 20.81 6.73 1.52
C ALA A 18 20.03 6.27 0.27
N PHE A 19 18.76 5.94 0.46
CA PHE A 19 17.86 5.63 -0.65
C PHE A 19 16.57 6.45 -0.56
N ARG A 20 15.93 6.61 -1.72
CA ARG A 20 14.58 7.16 -1.85
C ARG A 20 13.80 6.35 -2.87
N LEU A 21 12.69 5.75 -2.42
CA LEU A 21 11.74 5.03 -3.26
C LEU A 21 10.52 5.91 -3.48
N VAL A 22 10.03 5.94 -4.72
CA VAL A 22 8.80 6.64 -5.07
C VAL A 22 7.99 5.76 -6.00
N LYS A 23 6.72 5.54 -5.68
CA LYS A 23 5.77 4.85 -6.55
C LYS A 23 4.46 5.60 -6.58
N GLU A 24 3.99 5.88 -7.80
CA GLU A 24 2.66 6.42 -8.02
C GLU A 24 1.65 5.27 -8.18
N LEU A 25 0.53 5.43 -7.51
CA LEU A 25 -0.65 4.58 -7.59
C LEU A 25 -1.74 5.43 -8.25
N SER A 26 -2.23 5.00 -9.41
CA SER A 26 -3.23 5.74 -10.15
C SER A 26 -4.52 5.93 -9.33
N GLY A 27 -5.24 7.02 -9.60
CA GLY A 27 -6.62 7.16 -9.14
C GLY A 27 -7.54 6.18 -9.88
N ILE A 28 -8.82 6.22 -9.55
CA ILE A 28 -9.87 5.52 -10.29
C ILE A 28 -11.18 6.31 -10.15
N VAL A 29 -12.04 6.22 -11.16
CA VAL A 29 -13.43 6.69 -11.07
C VAL A 29 -14.33 5.45 -11.13
N LEU A 30 -15.29 5.39 -10.21
CA LEU A 30 -16.32 4.36 -10.17
C LEU A 30 -17.63 4.99 -10.63
N THR A 31 -18.42 4.27 -11.42
CA THR A 31 -19.67 4.81 -12.01
C THR A 31 -20.82 3.88 -11.69
N HIS A 32 -21.91 4.43 -11.17
CA HIS A 32 -23.09 3.64 -10.88
C HIS A 32 -23.79 3.23 -12.19
N GLY A 33 -24.08 1.94 -12.33
CA GLY A 33 -24.70 1.37 -13.52
C GLY A 33 -26.19 1.73 -13.67
N GLU A 34 -26.80 1.27 -14.76
CA GLU A 34 -28.21 1.54 -15.07
C GLU A 34 -29.20 0.75 -14.20
N SER A 35 -28.76 -0.33 -13.54
CA SER A 35 -29.58 -1.11 -12.63
C SER A 35 -29.40 -0.65 -11.18
N PRO A 36 -30.49 -0.47 -10.40
CA PRO A 36 -30.40 -0.13 -8.99
C PRO A 36 -29.50 -1.12 -8.21
N GLY A 37 -28.49 -0.59 -7.51
CA GLY A 37 -27.61 -1.38 -6.62
C GLY A 37 -26.42 -2.09 -7.30
N LEU A 38 -26.21 -1.88 -8.60
CA LEU A 38 -25.04 -2.41 -9.31
C LEU A 38 -24.04 -1.28 -9.59
N TRP A 39 -22.95 -1.27 -8.84
CA TRP A 39 -21.79 -0.42 -9.12
C TRP A 39 -20.90 -1.13 -10.12
N ASP A 40 -20.73 -0.52 -11.29
CA ASP A 40 -19.77 -0.96 -12.27
C ASP A 40 -18.49 -0.14 -12.18
N ILE A 41 -17.37 -0.83 -12.30
CA ILE A 41 -16.12 -0.14 -12.57
C ILE A 41 -16.18 0.25 -14.03
N THR A 42 -16.67 1.45 -14.28
CA THR A 42 -16.55 2.06 -15.60
C THR A 42 -15.18 2.69 -15.66
N TYR A 43 -14.26 1.99 -16.33
CA TYR A 43 -13.01 2.60 -16.76
C TYR A 43 -13.38 3.76 -17.70
N GLY A 44 -13.00 4.98 -17.31
CA GLY A 44 -12.96 6.13 -18.20
C GLY A 44 -14.26 6.88 -18.45
N THR A 45 -14.34 8.09 -17.88
CA THR A 45 -14.71 9.30 -18.68
C THR A 45 -14.13 10.61 -18.11
N LEU A 46 -13.15 10.55 -17.20
CA LEU A 46 -12.47 11.74 -16.63
C LEU A 46 -10.95 11.57 -16.47
N GLY A 47 -10.29 10.72 -17.27
CA GLY A 47 -8.82 10.73 -17.38
C GLY A 47 -8.02 10.14 -16.20
N PHE A 48 -8.65 9.31 -15.36
CA PHE A 48 -7.99 8.62 -14.23
C PHE A 48 -7.87 7.10 -14.41
N ASP A 49 -8.03 6.59 -15.64
CA ASP A 49 -7.72 5.19 -15.93
C ASP A 49 -6.21 5.00 -15.88
N GLY A 50 -5.74 4.25 -14.89
CA GLY A 50 -4.35 3.86 -14.79
C GLY A 50 -4.18 2.34 -14.78
N PRO A 51 -3.06 1.84 -15.34
CA PRO A 51 -2.74 0.42 -15.26
C PRO A 51 -2.69 -0.04 -13.79
N GLY A 52 -3.21 -1.24 -13.52
CA GLY A 52 -3.08 -1.92 -12.22
C GLY A 52 -4.38 -2.12 -11.44
N TRP A 53 -5.49 -1.45 -11.79
CA TRP A 53 -6.80 -1.65 -11.16
C TRP A 53 -7.56 -2.85 -11.73
N VAL A 54 -8.10 -3.69 -10.84
CA VAL A 54 -8.94 -4.86 -11.15
C VAL A 54 -10.23 -4.77 -10.35
N LYS A 55 -11.38 -5.06 -10.99
CA LYS A 55 -12.67 -5.21 -10.29
C LYS A 55 -12.64 -6.45 -9.40
N VAL A 56 -12.99 -6.27 -8.13
CA VAL A 56 -13.07 -7.34 -7.13
C VAL A 56 -14.53 -7.80 -7.02
N SER A 57 -15.43 -6.86 -6.76
CA SER A 57 -16.87 -7.07 -6.64
C SER A 57 -17.65 -5.82 -7.08
N SER A 58 -18.97 -5.80 -6.90
CA SER A 58 -19.74 -4.55 -6.99
C SER A 58 -19.20 -3.57 -5.95
N GLY A 59 -18.86 -2.35 -6.38
CA GLY A 59 -18.37 -1.29 -5.49
C GLY A 59 -16.94 -1.47 -4.98
N SER A 60 -16.21 -2.52 -5.36
CA SER A 60 -14.85 -2.76 -4.86
C SER A 60 -13.83 -2.95 -5.98
N ALA A 61 -12.68 -2.30 -5.81
CA ALA A 61 -11.57 -2.30 -6.76
C ALA A 61 -10.24 -2.54 -6.03
N LEU A 62 -9.30 -3.18 -6.72
CA LEU A 62 -7.96 -3.41 -6.22
C LEU A 62 -6.91 -2.94 -7.23
N TRP A 63 -6.02 -2.07 -6.79
CA TRP A 63 -4.81 -1.71 -7.52
C TRP A 63 -3.63 -2.57 -7.07
N ARG A 64 -2.82 -3.03 -8.02
CA ARG A 64 -1.59 -3.79 -7.76
C ARG A 64 -0.39 -3.16 -8.45
N GLY A 65 0.74 -3.15 -7.75
CA GLY A 65 2.01 -2.74 -8.32
C GLY A 65 3.21 -3.17 -7.50
N THR A 66 4.40 -2.96 -8.05
CA THR A 66 5.65 -3.32 -7.39
C THR A 66 6.70 -2.24 -7.53
N ILE A 67 7.67 -2.23 -6.61
CA ILE A 67 8.92 -1.47 -6.69
C ILE A 67 10.07 -2.47 -6.71
N ASP A 68 10.93 -2.35 -7.70
CA ASP A 68 12.17 -3.11 -7.77
C ASP A 68 13.21 -2.49 -6.83
N LEU A 69 13.80 -3.32 -5.98
CA LEU A 69 14.83 -2.92 -5.02
C LEU A 69 16.22 -3.44 -5.38
N GLN A 70 16.39 -4.19 -6.48
CA GLN A 70 17.67 -4.81 -6.82
C GLN A 70 18.84 -3.81 -6.88
N GLY A 71 18.59 -2.57 -7.34
CA GLY A 71 19.61 -1.53 -7.37
C GLY A 71 20.04 -1.03 -5.98
N VAL A 72 19.18 -1.11 -4.96
CA VAL A 72 19.45 -0.62 -3.60
C VAL A 72 19.79 -1.74 -2.62
N THR A 73 19.43 -2.99 -2.92
CA THR A 73 19.84 -4.19 -2.17
C THR A 73 21.03 -4.92 -2.80
N ALA A 74 21.59 -4.41 -3.89
CA ALA A 74 22.81 -4.94 -4.49
C ALA A 74 23.96 -5.01 -3.47
N GLY A 75 24.69 -6.13 -3.50
CA GLY A 75 25.81 -6.37 -2.58
C GLY A 75 25.37 -6.70 -1.16
N GLU A 76 24.34 -7.54 -1.00
CA GLU A 76 23.90 -8.10 0.29
C GLU A 76 23.49 -7.02 1.31
N ARG A 77 22.82 -5.99 0.82
CA ARG A 77 22.41 -4.86 1.66
C ARG A 77 20.99 -5.01 2.17
N THR A 78 20.81 -4.58 3.41
CA THR A 78 19.50 -4.49 4.06
C THR A 78 19.02 -3.05 4.03
N LEU A 79 17.75 -2.85 3.68
CA LEU A 79 17.08 -1.55 3.69
C LEU A 79 16.45 -1.29 5.05
N PHE A 80 16.84 -0.18 5.66
CA PHE A 80 16.27 0.34 6.89
C PHE A 80 15.44 1.57 6.54
N PHE A 81 14.12 1.49 6.74
CA PHE A 81 13.22 2.60 6.45
C PHE A 81 13.29 3.64 7.57
N ALA A 82 13.66 4.88 7.22
CA ALA A 82 13.59 6.02 8.13
C ALA A 82 12.20 6.69 8.06
N SER A 83 11.57 6.67 6.88
CA SER A 83 10.23 7.21 6.67
C SER A 83 9.49 6.42 5.62
N ASN A 84 8.20 6.19 5.87
CA ASN A 84 7.23 5.64 4.93
C ASN A 84 6.00 6.53 4.98
N LEU A 85 5.60 7.12 3.86
CA LEU A 85 4.45 8.01 3.81
C LEU A 85 3.68 7.89 2.51
N LEU A 86 2.39 8.19 2.59
CA LEU A 86 1.51 8.37 1.44
C LEU A 86 1.25 9.86 1.22
N GLN A 87 1.39 10.30 -0.02
CA GLN A 87 1.01 11.64 -0.47
C GLN A 87 -0.18 11.54 -1.40
N ARG A 88 -1.06 12.53 -1.31
CA ARG A 88 -2.26 12.64 -2.14
C ARG A 88 -2.40 14.06 -2.68
N PRO A 89 -2.74 14.24 -3.97
CA PRO A 89 -2.85 15.57 -4.56
C PRO A 89 -4.25 16.20 -4.41
N LEU A 90 -5.31 15.40 -4.27
CA LEU A 90 -6.71 15.84 -4.35
C LEU A 90 -7.59 15.16 -3.29
N PRO A 91 -8.76 15.74 -2.95
CA PRO A 91 -9.76 15.07 -2.12
C PRO A 91 -10.45 13.93 -2.89
N TYR A 92 -11.19 13.11 -2.16
CA TYR A 92 -12.19 12.23 -2.78
C TYR A 92 -13.37 13.08 -3.25
N ALA A 93 -13.87 12.76 -4.43
CA ALA A 93 -14.94 13.53 -5.08
C ALA A 93 -16.12 12.63 -5.39
N THR A 94 -17.30 13.23 -5.49
CA THR A 94 -18.52 12.52 -5.88
C THR A 94 -19.43 13.43 -6.67
N SER A 95 -20.22 12.87 -7.58
CA SER A 95 -21.35 13.56 -8.21
C SER A 95 -22.68 13.24 -7.52
N LEU A 96 -22.68 12.38 -6.50
CA LEU A 96 -23.89 11.97 -5.80
C LEU A 96 -24.48 13.15 -5.00
N ASP A 97 -25.79 13.28 -5.02
CA ASP A 97 -26.50 14.15 -4.11
C ASP A 97 -26.66 13.44 -2.75
N PRO A 98 -25.97 13.90 -1.68
CA PRO A 98 -26.01 13.21 -0.39
C PRO A 98 -27.41 13.19 0.26
N GLN A 99 -28.33 14.06 -0.15
CA GLN A 99 -29.70 14.06 0.39
C GLN A 99 -30.58 12.98 -0.25
N LEU A 100 -30.33 12.67 -1.52
CA LEU A 100 -31.09 11.67 -2.28
C LEU A 100 -30.44 10.28 -2.18
N SER A 101 -29.12 10.23 -2.00
CA SER A 101 -28.36 8.99 -2.05
C SER A 101 -28.39 8.16 -0.77
N GLY A 102 -29.01 8.65 0.31
CA GLY A 102 -28.98 7.97 1.62
C GLY A 102 -27.58 7.85 2.22
N GLY A 103 -26.59 8.59 1.71
CA GLY A 103 -25.21 8.59 2.13
C GLY A 103 -24.27 7.79 1.22
N LEU A 104 -22.98 8.12 1.31
CA LEU A 104 -21.87 7.48 0.62
C LEU A 104 -20.73 7.28 1.62
N GLU A 105 -20.15 6.07 1.65
CA GLU A 105 -18.93 5.75 2.38
C GLU A 105 -17.92 5.14 1.41
N ILE A 106 -16.65 5.51 1.56
CA ILE A 106 -15.53 4.90 0.85
C ILE A 106 -14.49 4.46 1.88
N ARG A 107 -14.05 3.21 1.76
CA ARG A 107 -12.88 2.67 2.45
C ARG A 107 -11.75 2.55 1.44
N ASP A 108 -10.68 3.30 1.66
CA ASP A 108 -9.49 3.27 0.81
C ASP A 108 -8.30 2.85 1.67
N GLN A 109 -7.69 1.73 1.33
CA GLN A 109 -6.63 1.14 2.11
C GLN A 109 -5.46 0.70 1.25
N ILE A 110 -4.26 1.03 1.71
CA ILE A 110 -3.00 0.75 1.04
C ILE A 110 -2.14 -0.12 1.95
N VAL A 111 -1.55 -1.16 1.38
CA VAL A 111 -0.57 -2.03 2.05
C VAL A 111 0.67 -2.16 1.18
N VAL A 112 1.83 -1.98 1.79
CA VAL A 112 3.15 -2.21 1.23
C VAL A 112 3.77 -3.39 1.98
N SER A 113 4.17 -4.42 1.24
CA SER A 113 4.77 -5.63 1.79
C SER A 113 6.05 -6.01 1.05
N ASP A 114 6.96 -6.72 1.73
CA ASP A 114 8.15 -7.31 1.10
C ASP A 114 7.91 -8.71 0.51
N VAL A 115 6.71 -9.26 0.69
CA VAL A 115 6.24 -10.49 0.05
C VAL A 115 4.88 -10.25 -0.64
N PRO A 116 4.50 -11.07 -1.64
CA PRO A 116 3.12 -11.08 -2.12
C PRO A 116 2.18 -11.46 -0.97
N LEU A 117 1.02 -10.82 -0.89
CA LEU A 117 -0.02 -11.19 0.07
C LEU A 117 -0.98 -12.15 -0.63
N GLU A 118 -1.16 -13.37 -0.11
CA GLU A 118 -1.97 -14.44 -0.73
C GLU A 118 -3.38 -13.95 -1.06
N ARG A 119 -4.04 -13.41 -0.05
CA ARG A 119 -5.45 -13.01 -0.13
C ARG A 119 -5.65 -11.67 -0.82
N ALA A 120 -4.57 -10.92 -1.09
CA ALA A 120 -4.66 -9.77 -1.97
C ALA A 120 -5.02 -10.15 -3.40
N THR A 121 -4.92 -11.43 -3.76
CA THR A 121 -5.34 -11.90 -5.08
C THR A 121 -6.83 -12.23 -5.17
N SER A 122 -7.50 -12.43 -4.03
CA SER A 122 -8.90 -12.86 -3.94
C SER A 122 -9.90 -11.78 -4.37
N THR A 123 -10.95 -12.18 -5.09
CA THR A 123 -12.03 -11.32 -5.57
C THR A 123 -13.19 -11.19 -4.55
N THR A 124 -13.08 -11.77 -3.36
CA THR A 124 -14.05 -11.63 -2.26
C THR A 124 -13.48 -10.73 -1.16
N VAL A 125 -14.12 -9.58 -0.95
CA VAL A 125 -13.80 -8.48 0.01
C VAL A 125 -13.63 -8.98 1.48
N PRO A 126 -12.72 -8.45 2.34
CA PRO A 126 -11.30 -8.20 2.13
C PRO A 126 -10.46 -8.57 3.39
N TRP A 127 -10.20 -9.86 3.68
CA TRP A 127 -9.36 -10.22 4.83
C TRP A 127 -7.90 -9.73 4.70
N SER A 128 -7.46 -9.34 3.49
CA SER A 128 -6.17 -8.71 3.26
C SER A 128 -6.11 -7.24 3.73
N GLN A 129 -7.25 -6.61 4.05
CA GLN A 129 -7.29 -5.28 4.71
C GLN A 129 -6.83 -5.36 6.17
N THR A 130 -6.67 -6.55 6.73
CA THR A 130 -6.14 -6.73 8.08
C THR A 130 -4.79 -7.42 8.06
N ALA A 131 -4.05 -7.41 6.94
CA ALA A 131 -2.73 -8.04 6.83
C ALA A 131 -1.84 -7.64 8.02
N GLY A 132 -1.29 -8.64 8.72
CA GLY A 132 -0.50 -8.43 9.92
C GLY A 132 -1.29 -8.29 11.22
N PHE A 133 -2.60 -8.52 11.21
CA PHE A 133 -3.44 -8.61 12.40
C PHE A 133 -3.97 -10.03 12.62
N ASN A 134 -4.58 -10.26 13.78
CA ASN A 134 -5.27 -11.51 14.10
C ASN A 134 -6.27 -11.87 12.99
N ASP A 135 -6.44 -13.17 12.73
CA ASP A 135 -7.30 -13.73 11.67
C ASP A 135 -6.80 -13.50 10.22
N THR A 136 -5.54 -13.10 10.03
CA THR A 136 -4.87 -13.12 8.72
C THR A 136 -3.74 -14.14 8.65
N GLU A 137 -3.52 -14.68 7.46
CA GLU A 137 -2.39 -15.57 7.15
C GLU A 137 -1.07 -14.77 6.99
N ASP A 138 -1.20 -13.47 6.71
CA ASP A 138 -0.08 -12.54 6.53
C ASP A 138 0.50 -12.07 7.88
N ASP A 139 1.82 -12.22 8.06
CA ASP A 139 2.52 -11.86 9.29
C ASP A 139 2.77 -10.34 9.36
N PHE A 140 2.62 -9.73 10.54
CA PHE A 140 2.89 -8.30 10.77
C PHE A 140 4.27 -7.84 10.25
N SER A 141 5.29 -8.69 10.38
CA SER A 141 6.66 -8.40 9.93
C SER A 141 6.82 -8.32 8.40
N GLN A 142 5.85 -8.86 7.65
CA GLN A 142 5.78 -8.75 6.20
C GLN A 142 5.22 -7.40 5.74
N VAL A 143 4.48 -6.70 6.61
CA VAL A 143 3.84 -5.42 6.28
C VAL A 143 4.79 -4.28 6.65
N LYS A 144 5.26 -3.52 5.65
CA LYS A 144 6.15 -2.37 5.85
C LYS A 144 5.40 -1.08 6.12
N LEU A 145 4.25 -0.94 5.48
CA LEU A 145 3.32 0.15 5.71
C LEU A 145 1.91 -0.34 5.39
N GLY A 146 0.98 -0.07 6.29
CA GLY A 146 -0.45 -0.12 6.06
C GLY A 146 -1.05 1.22 6.41
N GLN A 147 -1.93 1.76 5.56
CA GLN A 147 -2.67 2.98 5.85
C GLN A 147 -4.05 2.90 5.25
N GLY A 148 -5.07 3.23 6.03
CA GLY A 148 -6.45 3.26 5.59
C GLY A 148 -7.12 4.58 5.90
N PHE A 149 -8.09 4.92 5.05
CA PHE A 149 -8.95 6.08 5.18
C PHE A 149 -10.40 5.63 5.02
N ILE A 150 -11.25 6.11 5.92
CA ILE A 150 -12.70 6.05 5.75
C ILE A 150 -13.16 7.47 5.46
N VAL A 151 -13.82 7.66 4.32
CA VAL A 151 -14.41 8.94 3.95
C VAL A 151 -15.91 8.77 3.73
N ALA A 152 -16.68 9.81 4.06
CA ALA A 152 -18.12 9.74 3.95
C ALA A 152 -18.71 11.04 3.42
N SER A 153 -19.90 10.95 2.83
CA SER A 153 -20.66 12.12 2.37
C SER A 153 -21.00 13.06 3.51
N ASN A 154 -20.90 14.36 3.24
CA ASN A 154 -21.30 15.41 4.17
C ASN A 154 -22.26 16.37 3.47
N ALA A 155 -23.44 16.59 4.04
CA ALA A 155 -24.47 17.47 3.46
C ALA A 155 -24.00 18.93 3.27
N ASN A 156 -23.03 19.40 4.06
CA ASN A 156 -22.50 20.76 3.97
C ASN A 156 -21.43 20.91 2.88
N VAL A 157 -20.80 19.81 2.45
CA VAL A 157 -19.75 19.80 1.42
C VAL A 157 -20.03 18.67 0.43
N PRO A 158 -21.13 18.73 -0.35
CA PRO A 158 -21.67 17.57 -1.06
C PRO A 158 -20.72 16.98 -2.12
N GLN A 159 -19.83 17.80 -2.69
CA GLN A 159 -18.93 17.38 -3.78
C GLN A 159 -17.58 16.84 -3.30
N SER A 160 -17.26 16.96 -2.00
CA SER A 160 -15.99 16.53 -1.42
C SER A 160 -16.25 15.65 -0.22
N LEU A 161 -15.62 14.48 -0.16
CA LEU A 161 -15.84 13.53 0.93
C LEU A 161 -14.77 13.75 2.00
N PRO A 162 -15.12 14.30 3.18
CA PRO A 162 -14.18 14.43 4.29
C PRO A 162 -13.75 13.05 4.80
N ILE A 163 -12.51 12.99 5.27
CA ILE A 163 -12.03 11.85 6.05
C ILE A 163 -12.71 11.86 7.41
N ILE A 164 -13.41 10.77 7.72
CA ILE A 164 -14.04 10.56 9.03
C ILE A 164 -13.17 9.67 9.93
N ASP A 165 -12.31 8.83 9.36
CA ASP A 165 -11.32 8.05 10.09
C ASP A 165 -10.06 7.81 9.25
N SER A 166 -8.92 7.72 9.92
CA SER A 166 -7.65 7.33 9.31
C SER A 166 -6.82 6.52 10.28
N TYR A 167 -6.29 5.41 9.82
CA TYR A 167 -5.50 4.49 10.62
C TYR A 167 -4.23 4.08 9.88
N SER A 168 -3.19 3.72 10.65
CA SER A 168 -1.93 3.21 10.12
C SER A 168 -1.48 1.99 10.89
N PHE A 169 -0.73 1.13 10.22
CA PHE A 169 -0.15 -0.09 10.76
C PHE A 169 1.08 -0.50 9.96
N GLY A 170 1.75 -1.56 10.38
CA GLY A 170 2.94 -2.09 9.75
C GLY A 170 4.16 -2.06 10.67
N SER A 171 5.07 -2.99 10.43
CA SER A 171 6.27 -3.20 11.24
C SER A 171 7.33 -2.14 11.01
N GLY A 172 7.42 -1.61 9.78
CA GLY A 172 8.59 -0.85 9.35
C GLY A 172 9.89 -1.66 9.38
N ASP A 173 9.79 -2.98 9.53
CA ASP A 173 10.95 -3.85 9.73
C ASP A 173 11.91 -3.77 8.54
N PRO A 174 13.23 -3.76 8.80
CA PRO A 174 14.21 -3.76 7.73
C PRO A 174 14.05 -4.98 6.82
N THR A 175 14.30 -4.79 5.52
CA THR A 175 14.12 -5.84 4.53
C THR A 175 15.31 -5.96 3.59
N ALA A 176 15.67 -7.19 3.24
CA ALA A 176 16.68 -7.51 2.24
C ALA A 176 16.04 -8.02 0.94
N THR A 177 14.71 -7.86 0.79
CA THR A 177 13.99 -8.32 -0.40
C THR A 177 14.45 -7.58 -1.66
N SER A 178 14.33 -8.23 -2.81
CA SER A 178 14.56 -7.60 -4.11
C SER A 178 13.37 -6.80 -4.63
N LYS A 179 12.21 -6.87 -3.97
CA LYS A 179 10.98 -6.25 -4.45
C LYS A 179 10.02 -5.90 -3.33
N LEU A 180 9.39 -4.74 -3.40
CA LEU A 180 8.19 -4.42 -2.61
C LEU A 180 6.93 -4.60 -3.45
N TYR A 181 5.89 -5.12 -2.82
CA TYR A 181 4.55 -5.26 -3.36
C TYR A 181 3.65 -4.21 -2.76
N LEU A 182 2.85 -3.56 -3.61
CA LEU A 182 1.93 -2.50 -3.23
C LEU A 182 0.53 -2.90 -3.66
N TYR A 183 -0.40 -2.82 -2.72
CA TYR A 183 -1.80 -3.12 -2.91
C TYR A 183 -2.62 -1.94 -2.42
N ARG A 184 -3.62 -1.52 -3.19
CA ARG A 184 -4.59 -0.51 -2.76
C ARG A 184 -6.01 -1.00 -3.01
N TRP A 185 -6.76 -1.24 -1.95
CA TRP A 185 -8.16 -1.61 -2.01
C TRP A 185 -9.02 -0.37 -1.85
N VAL A 186 -10.06 -0.30 -2.67
CA VAL A 186 -11.12 0.67 -2.53
C VAL A 186 -12.42 -0.10 -2.46
N GLU A 187 -13.25 0.26 -1.49
CA GLU A 187 -14.63 -0.19 -1.36
C GLU A 187 -15.54 1.03 -1.25
N VAL A 188 -16.61 1.04 -2.01
CA VAL A 188 -17.60 2.09 -2.06
C VAL A 188 -18.96 1.53 -1.70
N THR A 189 -19.57 2.13 -0.68
CA THR A 189 -20.90 1.79 -0.18
C THR A 189 -21.79 3.01 -0.32
N VAL A 190 -22.95 2.84 -0.96
CA VAL A 190 -23.97 3.88 -1.12
C VAL A 190 -25.32 3.35 -0.67
N GLY A 191 -26.20 4.22 -0.18
CA GLY A 191 -27.61 3.86 0.04
C GLY A 191 -28.38 3.72 -1.27
N LEU A 192 -28.42 4.80 -2.05
CA LEU A 192 -29.13 4.93 -3.32
C LEU A 192 -28.23 5.69 -4.30
N ALA A 193 -28.15 5.25 -5.55
CA ALA A 193 -27.45 5.98 -6.59
C ALA A 193 -28.23 5.90 -7.91
N GLY A 194 -28.19 7.00 -8.65
CA GLY A 194 -28.74 7.12 -10.01
C GLY A 194 -27.75 6.60 -11.05
N PRO A 195 -28.22 6.13 -12.22
CA PRO A 195 -27.34 5.78 -13.33
C PRO A 195 -26.42 6.94 -13.72
N GLY A 196 -25.12 6.65 -13.91
CA GLY A 196 -24.13 7.63 -14.35
C GLY A 196 -23.54 8.50 -13.24
N GLU A 197 -23.98 8.35 -11.98
CA GLU A 197 -23.31 8.99 -10.85
C GLU A 197 -21.91 8.41 -10.65
N ILE A 198 -20.97 9.27 -10.25
CA ILE A 198 -19.55 8.92 -10.15
C ILE A 198 -18.98 9.16 -8.78
N VAL A 199 -18.01 8.32 -8.42
CA VAL A 199 -17.15 8.46 -7.25
C VAL A 199 -15.69 8.49 -7.71
N GLY A 200 -15.02 9.60 -7.44
CA GLY A 200 -13.63 9.84 -7.80
C GLY A 200 -12.69 9.52 -6.65
N ILE A 201 -11.83 8.53 -6.88
CA ILE A 201 -10.75 8.14 -5.99
C ILE A 201 -9.44 8.76 -6.51
N PRO A 202 -8.81 9.67 -5.75
CA PRO A 202 -7.61 10.36 -6.20
C PRO A 202 -6.40 9.42 -6.28
N ALA A 203 -5.42 9.78 -7.11
CA ALA A 203 -4.12 9.11 -7.14
C ALA A 203 -3.38 9.25 -5.80
N LEU A 204 -2.48 8.31 -5.53
CA LEU A 204 -1.61 8.33 -4.35
C LEU A 204 -0.17 8.14 -4.76
N ARG A 205 0.74 8.59 -3.90
CA ARG A 205 2.17 8.35 -4.06
C ARG A 205 2.72 7.79 -2.76
N TYR A 206 3.28 6.59 -2.85
CA TYR A 206 4.12 6.04 -1.80
C TYR A 206 5.53 6.61 -1.92
N VAL A 207 6.03 7.14 -0.82
CA VAL A 207 7.41 7.64 -0.69
C VAL A 207 8.04 6.97 0.50
N ALA A 208 9.19 6.33 0.27
CA ALA A 208 10.00 5.76 1.33
C ALA A 208 11.42 6.34 1.26
N THR A 209 11.98 6.65 2.42
CA THR A 209 13.39 7.05 2.54
C THR A 209 14.05 6.25 3.64
N GLY A 210 15.36 6.09 3.54
CA GLY A 210 16.09 5.27 4.49
C GLY A 210 17.56 5.11 4.15
N LEU A 211 18.17 4.14 4.83
CA LEU A 211 19.57 3.76 4.64
C LEU A 211 19.64 2.30 4.21
N SER A 212 20.52 2.04 3.25
CA SER A 212 20.93 0.71 2.83
C SER A 212 22.33 0.46 3.38
N THR A 213 22.51 -0.61 4.14
CA THR A 213 23.80 -0.94 4.76
C THR A 213 24.10 -2.43 4.64
N GLU A 214 25.39 -2.74 4.63
CA GLU A 214 25.88 -4.12 4.67
C GLU A 214 25.76 -4.63 6.11
N GLU A 215 25.04 -5.74 6.29
CA GLU A 215 24.96 -6.43 7.58
C GLU A 215 25.94 -7.62 7.59
N PRO A 216 26.43 -8.07 8.76
CA PRO A 216 27.18 -9.32 8.85
C PRO A 216 26.41 -10.47 8.21
N ASP A 217 27.11 -11.33 7.43
CA ASP A 217 26.52 -12.37 6.58
C ASP A 217 25.44 -13.19 7.28
N MET A 218 25.65 -13.56 8.55
CA MET A 218 24.67 -14.35 9.33
C MET A 218 23.35 -13.61 9.55
N ILE A 219 23.39 -12.30 9.83
CA ILE A 219 22.19 -11.48 10.05
C ILE A 219 21.47 -11.28 8.72
N TRP A 220 22.22 -10.97 7.66
CA TRP A 220 21.66 -10.82 6.32
C TRP A 220 21.00 -12.11 5.83
N MET A 221 21.69 -13.26 5.94
CA MET A 221 21.16 -14.57 5.58
C MET A 221 19.90 -14.93 6.37
N ASN A 222 19.83 -14.59 7.66
CA ASN A 222 18.62 -14.81 8.46
C ASN A 222 17.45 -13.94 7.97
N ARG A 223 17.68 -12.68 7.58
CA ARG A 223 16.63 -11.83 6.99
C ARG A 223 16.18 -12.32 5.62
N LEU A 224 17.12 -12.74 4.78
CA LEU A 224 16.82 -13.32 3.48
C LEU A 224 16.01 -14.61 3.65
N ARG A 225 16.43 -15.49 4.57
CA ARG A 225 15.71 -16.72 4.90
C ARG A 225 14.30 -16.42 5.39
N LYS A 226 14.13 -15.46 6.31
CA LYS A 226 12.80 -15.06 6.80
C LYS A 226 11.92 -14.54 5.65
N SER A 227 12.47 -13.71 4.77
CA SER A 227 11.77 -13.19 3.60
C SER A 227 11.36 -14.31 2.63
N PHE A 228 12.23 -15.30 2.44
CA PHE A 228 11.98 -16.45 1.56
C PHE A 228 10.98 -17.46 2.15
N GLU A 229 11.10 -17.77 3.45
CA GLU A 229 10.12 -18.60 4.17
C GLU A 229 8.71 -17.98 4.09
N ASN A 230 8.64 -16.66 4.25
CA ASN A 230 7.41 -15.91 4.09
C ASN A 230 6.87 -15.99 2.66
N TYR A 231 7.76 -15.94 1.65
CA TYR A 231 7.37 -16.10 0.25
C TYR A 231 6.84 -17.49 -0.10
N GLN A 232 7.36 -18.56 0.51
CA GLN A 232 6.91 -19.94 0.24
C GLN A 232 5.61 -20.32 0.96
N ARG A 233 5.27 -19.58 2.02
CA ARG A 233 4.00 -19.73 2.74
C ARG A 233 2.88 -18.91 2.13
N ALA A 234 3.23 -17.99 1.21
CA ALA A 234 2.32 -17.18 0.43
C ALA A 234 2.09 -17.77 -0.98
#